data_AF-A0A838ERX0-F1
#
_entry.id   AF-A0A838ERX0-F1
#
_cell.length_a   1.000
_cell.length_b   1.000
_cell.length_c   1.000
_cell.angle_alpha   90.00
_cell.angle_beta   90.00
_cell.angle_gamma   90.00
#
_symmetry.space_group_name_H-M   'P 1'
#
loop_
_entity.id
_entity.type
_entity.pdbx_description
1 polymer ?
#
loop_
_entity_poly.entity_id
_entity_poly.type
_entity_poly.pdbx_seq_one_letter_code
_entity_poly.pdbx_strand_id
1 'polypeptide(L)'
;IDHPTANGYYGGATAAPIVKKITQYIFYKKKDFAQFAKYDEKSNKVNMDTVQSQQASTQKVFAPGYMPNFAGMDKSSAMQLAEDRSIPVEINGFGVVTKQSIPAGTPLAGISNLRLQFEAPTYAE
;
A
#
# COMPACT_ATOMS: atom_id res chain seq x y z
N ILE A 1 43.95 -23.24 -10.44
CA ILE A 1 43.35 -21.94 -10.07
C ILE A 1 43.81 -21.68 -8.65
N ASP A 2 44.93 -20.97 -8.46
CA ASP A 2 45.44 -20.64 -7.12
C ASP A 2 46.40 -19.44 -7.14
N HIS A 3 45.88 -18.23 -7.41
CA HIS A 3 46.62 -16.97 -7.27
C HIS A 3 45.74 -15.94 -6.53
N PRO A 4 45.73 -15.90 -5.18
CA PRO A 4 45.02 -14.86 -4.46
C PRO A 4 45.80 -13.53 -4.49
N THR A 5 45.21 -12.48 -5.07
CA THR A 5 45.75 -11.11 -5.01
C THR A 5 45.33 -10.43 -3.70
N ALA A 6 46.23 -9.63 -3.11
CA ALA A 6 46.08 -9.05 -1.77
C ALA A 6 44.84 -8.14 -1.56
N ASN A 7 44.14 -7.74 -2.63
CA ASN A 7 42.92 -6.92 -2.63
C ASN A 7 41.76 -7.53 -3.46
N GLY A 8 41.79 -8.84 -3.73
CA GLY A 8 40.73 -9.50 -4.50
C GLY A 8 39.45 -9.71 -3.68
N TYR A 9 38.32 -9.15 -4.14
CA TYR A 9 36.99 -9.40 -3.56
C TYR A 9 36.50 -10.81 -3.91
N TYR A 10 36.94 -11.80 -3.13
CA TYR A 10 36.63 -13.23 -3.30
C TYR A 10 35.45 -13.70 -2.44
N GLY A 11 34.59 -12.77 -2.01
CA GLY A 11 33.55 -13.04 -1.03
C GLY A 11 32.15 -13.26 -1.62
N GLY A 12 31.68 -12.39 -2.51
CA GLY A 12 30.25 -12.34 -2.86
C GLY A 12 29.71 -13.60 -3.55
N ALA A 13 30.29 -13.97 -4.70
CA ALA A 13 29.75 -15.06 -5.52
C ALA A 13 30.05 -16.47 -4.98
N THR A 14 31.15 -16.64 -4.25
CA THR A 14 31.61 -17.92 -3.69
C THR A 14 31.03 -18.17 -2.29
N ALA A 15 30.88 -17.13 -1.47
CA ALA A 15 30.33 -17.29 -0.12
C ALA A 15 28.80 -17.41 -0.14
N ALA A 16 28.10 -16.69 -1.02
CA ALA A 16 26.62 -16.70 -1.02
C ALA A 16 26.01 -18.12 -1.12
N PRO A 17 26.48 -19.03 -1.99
CA PRO A 17 25.96 -20.40 -2.04
C PRO A 17 26.22 -21.21 -0.76
N ILE A 18 27.37 -21.01 -0.13
CA ILE A 18 27.76 -21.72 1.10
C ILE A 18 26.93 -21.22 2.28
N VAL A 19 26.83 -19.89 2.44
CA VAL A 19 25.98 -19.26 3.46
C VAL A 19 24.54 -19.72 3.30
N LYS A 20 23.98 -19.69 2.08
CA LYS A 20 22.61 -20.18 1.80
C LYS A 20 22.39 -21.62 2.30
N LYS A 21 23.34 -22.53 2.05
CA LYS A 21 23.25 -23.94 2.49
C LYS A 21 23.30 -24.07 4.01
N ILE A 22 24.22 -23.36 4.67
CA ILE A 22 24.37 -23.37 6.13
C ILE A 22 23.10 -22.80 6.78
N THR A 23 22.65 -21.64 6.30
CA THR A 23 21.43 -20.98 6.74
C THR A 23 20.24 -21.91 6.59
N GLN A 24 20.02 -22.52 5.42
CA GLN A 24 18.90 -23.43 5.21
C GLN A 24 18.96 -24.69 6.09
N TYR A 25 20.14 -25.25 6.33
CA TYR A 25 20.31 -26.37 7.25
C TYR A 25 19.95 -25.99 8.69
N ILE A 26 20.38 -24.82 9.16
CA ILE A 26 19.99 -24.27 10.47
C ILE A 26 18.47 -24.05 10.50
N PHE A 27 17.89 -23.48 9.44
CA PHE A 27 16.46 -23.20 9.32
C PHE A 27 15.59 -24.47 9.26
N TYR A 28 16.08 -25.57 8.69
CA TYR A 28 15.24 -26.75 8.48
C TYR A 28 15.43 -27.81 9.58
N LYS A 29 16.64 -27.96 10.10
CA LYS A 29 16.97 -29.02 11.05
C LYS A 29 16.78 -28.62 12.50
N LYS A 30 17.13 -27.39 12.88
CA LYS A 30 17.07 -26.99 14.29
C LYS A 30 15.68 -26.58 14.77
N LYS A 31 14.78 -26.13 13.87
CA LYS A 31 13.40 -25.66 14.14
C LYS A 31 13.22 -24.68 15.32
N ASP A 32 14.32 -24.21 15.91
CA ASP A 32 14.36 -23.40 17.13
C ASP A 32 14.52 -21.92 16.77
N PHE A 33 13.46 -21.37 16.18
CA PHE A 33 13.34 -19.94 15.83
C PHE A 33 12.76 -19.11 16.97
N ALA A 34 12.20 -19.75 17.99
CA ALA A 34 11.49 -19.08 19.08
C ALA A 34 12.39 -18.08 19.82
N GLN A 35 13.70 -18.37 19.92
CA GLN A 35 14.67 -17.46 20.54
C GLN A 35 15.00 -16.21 19.70
N PHE A 36 14.82 -16.28 18.37
CA PHE A 36 15.13 -15.19 17.44
C PHE A 36 13.88 -14.38 17.06
N ALA A 37 12.71 -15.01 17.13
CA ALA A 37 11.42 -14.33 17.05
C ALA A 37 11.17 -13.63 18.39
N LYS A 38 11.72 -12.42 18.57
CA LYS A 38 11.34 -11.55 19.68
C LYS A 38 9.87 -11.15 19.52
N TYR A 39 8.96 -11.96 20.06
CA TYR A 39 7.55 -11.65 20.15
C TYR A 39 7.34 -10.69 21.31
N ASP A 40 7.28 -9.38 21.02
CA ASP A 40 6.90 -8.37 22.00
C ASP A 40 5.39 -8.15 21.93
N GLU A 41 4.68 -8.74 22.89
CA GLU A 41 3.22 -8.69 22.98
C GLU A 41 2.68 -7.26 23.07
N LYS A 42 3.43 -6.33 23.68
CA LYS A 42 2.99 -4.93 23.83
C LYS A 42 3.09 -4.20 22.50
N SER A 43 4.21 -4.35 21.79
CA SER A 43 4.38 -3.75 20.47
C SER A 43 3.32 -4.26 19.48
N ASN A 44 3.03 -5.57 19.50
CA ASN A 44 2.11 -6.18 18.55
C ASN A 44 0.65 -5.79 18.83
N LYS A 45 0.26 -5.64 20.10
CA LYS A 45 -1.07 -5.11 20.48
C LYS A 45 -1.26 -3.67 20.02
N VAL A 46 -0.25 -2.81 20.18
CA VAL A 46 -0.30 -1.43 19.69
C VAL A 46 -0.44 -1.39 18.17
N ASN A 47 0.31 -2.23 17.44
CA ASN A 47 0.21 -2.32 15.99
C ASN A 47 -1.13 -2.90 15.51
N MET A 48 -1.74 -3.82 16.28
CA MET A 48 -3.05 -4.38 15.93
C MET A 48 -4.18 -3.37 16.13
N ASP A 49 -4.12 -2.59 17.20
CA ASP A 49 -5.10 -1.53 17.51
C ASP A 49 -5.03 -0.39 16.47
N THR A 50 -3.82 -0.01 16.04
CA THR A 50 -3.65 0.98 14.96
C THR A 50 -4.20 0.47 13.62
N VAL A 51 -3.96 -0.81 13.28
CA VAL A 51 -4.51 -1.41 12.06
C VAL A 51 -6.03 -1.52 12.13
N GLN A 52 -6.62 -1.91 13.26
CA GLN A 52 -8.08 -1.99 13.42
C GLN A 52 -8.75 -0.62 13.33
N SER A 53 -8.15 0.41 13.93
CA SER A 53 -8.63 1.80 13.83
C SER A 53 -8.57 2.34 12.39
N GLN A 54 -7.50 2.03 11.65
CA GLN A 54 -7.36 2.36 10.22
C GLN A 54 -8.37 1.60 9.36
N GLN A 55 -8.62 0.32 9.64
CA GLN A 55 -9.63 -0.46 8.92
C GLN A 55 -11.06 0.03 9.20
N ALA A 56 -11.39 0.37 10.44
CA ALA A 56 -12.71 0.89 10.81
C ALA A 56 -13.01 2.28 10.24
N SER A 57 -12.00 3.14 10.14
CA SER A 57 -12.13 4.45 9.48
C SER A 57 -12.29 4.29 7.96
N THR A 58 -11.56 3.36 7.37
CA THR A 58 -11.70 3.01 5.94
C THR A 58 -13.10 2.46 5.64
N GLN A 59 -13.65 1.58 6.49
CA GLN A 59 -15.01 1.04 6.34
C GLN A 59 -16.11 2.10 6.41
N LYS A 60 -15.94 3.17 7.20
CA LYS A 60 -16.90 4.31 7.22
C LYS A 60 -16.86 5.16 5.96
N VAL A 61 -15.71 5.27 5.31
CA VAL A 61 -15.56 5.98 4.01
C VAL A 61 -16.22 5.19 2.87
N PHE A 62 -16.38 3.87 3.03
CA PHE A 62 -16.99 2.97 2.04
C PHE A 62 -18.41 2.50 2.40
N ALA A 63 -19.10 3.18 3.32
CA ALA A 63 -20.47 2.84 3.66
C ALA A 63 -21.36 2.87 2.40
N PRO A 64 -22.09 1.77 2.07
CA PRO A 64 -22.91 1.72 0.88
C PRO A 64 -24.03 2.77 0.98
N GLY A 65 -24.03 3.73 0.05
CA GLY A 65 -25.02 4.84 0.01
C GLY A 65 -24.45 6.23 0.26
N TYR A 66 -23.15 6.36 0.59
CA TYR A 66 -22.47 7.65 0.75
C TYR A 66 -21.45 7.90 -0.36
N MET A 67 -21.20 9.18 -0.66
CA MET A 67 -20.24 9.66 -1.64
C MET A 67 -18.81 9.30 -1.21
N PRO A 68 -18.06 8.53 -2.02
CA PRO A 68 -16.67 8.24 -1.71
C PRO A 68 -15.77 9.47 -1.90
N ASN A 69 -14.56 9.38 -1.36
CA ASN A 69 -13.53 10.37 -1.61
C ASN A 69 -12.75 10.00 -2.88
N PHE A 70 -12.79 10.87 -3.88
CA PHE A 70 -12.06 10.73 -5.14
C PHE A 70 -10.72 11.48 -5.13
N ALA A 71 -10.46 12.35 -4.15
CA ALA A 71 -9.24 13.15 -4.11
C ALA A 71 -7.98 12.27 -4.08
N GLY A 72 -7.03 12.57 -4.96
CA GLY A 72 -5.78 11.84 -5.13
C GLY A 72 -5.88 10.60 -6.03
N MET A 73 -7.07 10.23 -6.52
CA MET A 73 -7.22 9.13 -7.47
C MET A 73 -6.77 9.53 -8.86
N ASP A 74 -6.19 8.59 -9.59
CA ASP A 74 -6.00 8.70 -11.03
C ASP A 74 -7.33 8.51 -11.77
N LYS A 75 -7.36 8.88 -13.05
CA LYS A 75 -8.57 8.80 -13.86
C LYS A 75 -9.16 7.39 -13.90
N SER A 76 -8.32 6.35 -13.99
CA SER A 76 -8.80 4.96 -14.10
C SER A 76 -9.47 4.51 -12.81
N SER A 77 -8.81 4.71 -11.67
CA SER A 77 -9.37 4.33 -10.36
C SER A 77 -10.64 5.12 -10.04
N ALA A 78 -10.67 6.42 -10.39
CA ALA A 78 -11.85 7.25 -10.20
C ALA A 78 -13.04 6.78 -11.05
N MET A 79 -12.82 6.40 -12.31
CA MET A 79 -13.89 5.88 -13.18
C MET A 79 -14.41 4.53 -12.68
N GLN A 80 -13.52 3.61 -12.31
CA GLN A 80 -13.91 2.30 -11.78
C GLN A 80 -14.77 2.44 -10.52
N LEU A 81 -14.36 3.30 -9.58
CA LEU A 81 -15.12 3.53 -8.35
C LEU A 81 -16.47 4.20 -8.61
N ALA A 82 -16.54 5.09 -9.60
CA ALA A 82 -17.78 5.73 -10.02
C ALA A 82 -18.74 4.70 -10.65
N GLU A 83 -18.24 3.80 -11.49
CA GLU A 83 -19.01 2.69 -12.09
C GLU A 83 -19.54 1.73 -11.03
N ASP A 84 -18.69 1.30 -10.09
CA ASP A 84 -19.06 0.41 -8.98
C ASP A 84 -20.20 1.00 -8.12
N ARG A 85 -20.32 2.33 -8.09
CA ARG A 85 -21.38 3.05 -7.36
C ARG A 85 -22.49 3.59 -8.26
N SER A 86 -22.43 3.31 -9.57
CA SER A 86 -23.38 3.82 -10.58
C SER A 86 -23.54 5.34 -10.54
N ILE A 87 -22.45 6.07 -10.30
CA ILE A 87 -22.42 7.54 -10.22
C ILE A 87 -21.97 8.11 -11.57
N PRO A 88 -22.78 8.92 -12.26
CA PRO A 88 -22.36 9.63 -13.46
C PRO A 88 -21.33 10.71 -13.14
N VAL A 89 -20.18 10.66 -13.82
CA VAL A 89 -19.04 11.57 -13.61
C VAL A 89 -18.73 12.41 -14.85
N GLU A 90 -18.52 13.71 -14.64
CA GLU A 90 -17.99 14.66 -15.61
C GLU A 90 -16.52 14.95 -15.28
N ILE A 91 -15.62 14.59 -16.20
CA ILE A 91 -14.16 14.72 -16.02
C ILE A 91 -13.67 16.00 -16.67
N ASN A 92 -12.93 16.82 -15.92
CA ASN A 92 -12.29 18.03 -16.42
C ASN A 92 -10.79 18.04 -16.08
N GLY A 93 -9.92 18.14 -17.08
CA GLY A 93 -8.46 18.17 -16.91
C GLY A 93 -7.79 16.80 -17.03
N PHE A 94 -6.56 16.70 -16.53
CA PHE A 94 -5.73 15.49 -16.56
C PHE A 94 -4.81 15.43 -15.32
N GLY A 95 -4.37 14.22 -14.96
CA GLY A 95 -3.52 13.98 -13.78
C GLY A 95 -4.28 13.27 -12.67
N VAL A 96 -4.24 13.83 -11.46
CA VAL A 96 -4.91 13.29 -10.26
C VAL A 96 -6.09 14.17 -9.87
N VAL A 97 -7.14 13.58 -9.28
CA VAL A 97 -8.30 14.35 -8.80
C VAL A 97 -7.85 15.27 -7.67
N THR A 98 -7.95 16.58 -7.87
CA THR A 98 -7.69 17.57 -6.82
C THR A 98 -8.97 17.96 -6.10
N LYS A 99 -10.08 18.03 -6.84
CA LYS A 99 -11.37 18.48 -6.31
C LYS A 99 -12.52 17.66 -6.89
N GLN A 100 -13.50 17.40 -6.04
CA GLN A 100 -14.81 16.84 -6.38
C GLN A 100 -15.90 17.87 -6.04
N SER A 101 -16.93 18.00 -6.89
CA SER A 101 -17.99 18.99 -6.69
C SER A 101 -18.86 18.74 -5.46
N ILE A 102 -18.94 17.50 -5.00
CA ILE A 102 -19.76 17.07 -3.87
C ILE A 102 -18.81 16.49 -2.82
N PRO A 103 -18.84 16.94 -1.56
CA PRO A 103 -17.91 16.45 -0.55
C PRO A 103 -18.14 14.97 -0.22
N ALA A 104 -17.05 14.29 0.17
CA ALA A 104 -17.09 12.91 0.60
C ALA A 104 -18.00 12.76 1.85
N GLY A 105 -18.71 11.63 1.94
CA GLY A 105 -19.63 11.34 3.03
C GLY A 105 -21.04 11.95 2.88
N THR A 106 -21.35 12.57 1.73
CA THR A 106 -22.73 13.00 1.42
C THR A 106 -23.61 11.81 1.00
N PRO A 107 -24.91 11.79 1.32
CA PRO A 107 -25.80 10.73 0.85
C PRO A 107 -25.94 10.76 -0.68
N LEU A 108 -25.91 9.59 -1.34
CA LEU A 108 -26.05 9.48 -2.81
C LEU A 108 -27.49 9.71 -3.31
N ALA A 109 -28.46 9.87 -2.41
CA ALA A 109 -29.85 10.10 -2.76
C ALA A 109 -30.04 11.49 -3.40
N GLY A 110 -30.34 11.51 -4.71
CA GLY A 110 -30.66 12.73 -5.46
C GLY A 110 -29.49 13.39 -6.18
N ILE A 111 -28.31 12.76 -6.21
CA ILE A 111 -27.15 13.27 -6.96
C ILE A 111 -27.22 12.78 -8.40
N SER A 112 -27.25 13.71 -9.35
CA SER A 112 -27.37 13.41 -10.78
C SER A 112 -26.09 13.57 -11.59
N ASN A 113 -25.12 14.40 -11.19
CA ASN A 113 -23.85 14.58 -11.90
C ASN A 113 -22.71 14.97 -10.93
N LEU A 114 -21.62 14.20 -10.91
CA LEU A 114 -20.42 14.48 -10.12
C LEU A 114 -19.31 15.06 -11.02
N ARG A 115 -18.88 16.30 -10.76
CA ARG A 115 -17.75 16.92 -11.50
C ARG A 115 -16.44 16.66 -10.76
N LEU A 116 -15.49 16.08 -11.47
CA LEU A 116 -14.13 15.84 -10.99
C LEU A 116 -13.14 16.75 -11.73
N GLN A 117 -12.35 17.51 -10.98
CA GLN A 117 -11.25 18.32 -11.48
C GLN A 117 -9.93 17.59 -11.29
N PHE A 118 -9.19 17.46 -12.39
CA PHE A 118 -7.90 16.79 -12.43
C PHE A 118 -6.80 17.82 -12.70
N GLU A 119 -5.72 17.74 -11.92
CA GLU A 119 -4.52 18.55 -12.13
C GLU A 119 -3.29 17.65 -12.18
N ALA A 120 -2.26 18.11 -12.90
CA ALA A 120 -0.99 17.40 -12.96
C ALA A 120 -0.35 17.34 -11.57
N PRO A 121 0.15 16.15 -11.13
CA PRO A 121 0.83 16.05 -9.85
C PRO A 121 2.11 16.89 -9.88
N THR A 122 2.22 17.83 -8.95
CA THR A 122 3.45 18.58 -8.73
C THR A 122 4.40 17.72 -7.90
N TYR A 123 5.51 17.29 -8.50
CA TYR A 123 6.60 16.67 -7.74
C TYR A 123 7.41 17.81 -7.11
N ALA A 124 7.50 17.83 -5.77
CA ALA A 124 8.46 18.68 -5.10
C ALA A 124 9.86 18.10 -5.37
N GLU A 125 10.75 18.90 -5.95
CA GLU A 125 12.18 18.61 -6.09
C GLU A 125 12.91 18.66 -4.74
#